data_AF-A0A7C7GG50-F1
#
_entry.id   AF-A0A7C7GG50-F1
#
_cell.length_a   1.000
_cell.length_b   1.000
_cell.length_c   1.000
_cell.angle_alpha   90.00
_cell.angle_beta   90.00
_cell.angle_gamma   90.00
#
_symmetry.space_group_name_H-M   'P 1'
#
loop_
_entity.id
_entity.type
_entity.pdbx_description
1 polymer ?
#
loop_
_entity_poly.entity_id
_entity_poly.type
_entity_poly.pdbx_seq_one_letter_code
_entity_poly.pdbx_strand_id
1 'polypeptide(L)'
;MNTHWHWTFAFWMIGIGALLGAISHGIGPHFSPMVKKIIWKMTVLSIGISCYFVLSASFSHVFPNSTVRWLKWIPLILLVIYCATIIKDDRFSIVILFYLPTMIFVLLMMMYSQFVLGFSGSGWISLGMLIGFLAAGVQMSGYDLHKHFNHNDLYHVIQMAGIYCIHKGTVLIRDFGTN
;
A
#
# COMPACT_ATOMS: atom_id res chain seq x y z
N MET A 1 3.30 20.27 5.47
CA MET A 1 3.93 18.96 5.24
C MET A 1 2.96 18.10 4.45
N ASN A 2 3.13 18.06 3.13
CA ASN A 2 2.28 17.25 2.28
C ASN A 2 2.54 15.75 2.52
N THR A 3 3.78 15.35 2.78
CA THR A 3 4.17 13.94 2.91
C THR A 3 3.44 13.23 4.06
N HIS A 4 3.41 13.80 5.27
CA HIS A 4 2.69 13.17 6.40
C HIS A 4 1.18 13.14 6.22
N TRP A 5 0.60 14.16 5.58
CA TRP A 5 -0.83 14.18 5.29
C TRP A 5 -1.19 12.99 4.39
N HIS A 6 -0.43 12.77 3.30
CA HIS A 6 -0.64 11.62 2.42
C HIS A 6 -0.42 10.29 3.17
N TRP A 7 0.65 10.14 3.97
CA TRP A 7 0.87 8.91 4.74
C TRP A 7 -0.24 8.62 5.75
N THR A 8 -0.81 9.65 6.37
CA THR A 8 -1.96 9.49 7.29
C THR A 8 -3.14 8.84 6.56
N PHE A 9 -3.49 9.36 5.38
CA PHE A 9 -4.56 8.77 4.58
C PHE A 9 -4.20 7.40 3.99
N ALA A 10 -2.93 7.16 3.66
CA ALA A 10 -2.46 5.84 3.27
C ALA A 10 -2.72 4.81 4.39
N PHE A 11 -2.37 5.12 5.64
CA PHE A 11 -2.64 4.23 6.77
C PHE A 11 -4.13 4.02 7.03
N TRP A 12 -4.95 5.07 6.93
CA TRP A 12 -6.40 4.94 7.01
C TRP A 12 -6.94 3.97 5.95
N MET A 13 -6.51 4.12 4.70
CA MET A 13 -6.99 3.27 3.60
C MET A 13 -6.47 1.83 3.70
N ILE A 14 -5.23 1.64 4.17
CA ILE A 14 -4.70 0.30 4.48
C ILE A 14 -5.53 -0.34 5.60
N GLY A 15 -5.82 0.40 6.67
CA GLY A 15 -6.63 -0.10 7.80
C GLY A 15 -8.06 -0.44 7.39
N ILE A 16 -8.72 0.43 6.62
CA ILE A 16 -10.07 0.18 6.08
C ILE A 16 -10.06 -1.04 5.16
N GLY A 17 -9.09 -1.12 4.24
CA GLY A 17 -8.93 -2.28 3.36
C GLY A 17 -8.72 -3.58 4.12
N ALA A 18 -7.86 -3.58 5.14
CA ALA A 18 -7.61 -4.75 5.98
C ALA A 18 -8.87 -5.17 6.76
N LEU A 19 -9.59 -4.22 7.35
CA LEU A 19 -10.84 -4.49 8.08
C LEU A 19 -11.91 -5.08 7.16
N LEU A 20 -12.14 -4.47 6.01
CA LEU A 20 -13.14 -4.95 5.04
C LEU A 20 -12.73 -6.28 4.42
N GLY A 21 -11.44 -6.51 4.19
CA GLY A 21 -10.88 -7.80 3.77
C GLY A 21 -11.14 -8.88 4.81
N ALA A 22 -10.84 -8.62 6.08
CA ALA A 22 -11.11 -9.54 7.18
C ALA A 22 -12.61 -9.87 7.29
N ILE A 23 -13.48 -8.86 7.18
CA ILE A 23 -14.94 -9.06 7.16
C ILE A 23 -15.36 -9.91 5.97
N SER A 24 -14.83 -9.63 4.77
CA SER A 24 -15.14 -10.35 3.53
C SER A 24 -14.77 -11.84 3.61
N HIS A 25 -13.65 -12.17 4.25
CA HIS A 25 -13.19 -13.55 4.36
C HIS A 25 -13.79 -14.29 5.56
N GLY A 26 -13.84 -13.65 6.74
CA GLY A 26 -14.28 -14.29 7.98
C GLY A 26 -15.80 -14.37 8.12
N ILE A 27 -16.52 -13.30 7.78
CA ILE A 27 -17.99 -13.20 7.97
C ILE A 27 -18.72 -13.27 6.62
N GLY A 28 -18.05 -12.88 5.53
CA GLY A 28 -18.61 -12.81 4.18
C GLY A 28 -19.31 -14.08 3.66
N PRO A 29 -18.94 -15.31 4.04
CA PRO A 29 -19.71 -16.51 3.68
C PRO A 29 -21.18 -16.49 4.15
N HIS A 30 -21.51 -15.68 5.17
CA HIS A 30 -22.86 -15.54 5.71
C HIS A 30 -23.64 -14.35 5.13
N PHE A 31 -23.05 -13.57 4.24
CA PHE A 31 -23.70 -12.42 3.63
C PHE A 31 -24.49 -12.77 2.37
N SER A 32 -25.48 -11.94 2.05
CA SER A 32 -26.13 -11.99 0.74
C SER A 32 -25.11 -11.68 -0.37
N PRO A 33 -25.34 -12.19 -1.61
CA PRO A 33 -24.42 -11.96 -2.72
C PRO A 33 -24.10 -10.47 -2.99
N MET A 34 -25.10 -9.60 -2.80
CA MET A 34 -24.94 -8.16 -2.98
C MET A 34 -23.98 -7.56 -1.94
N VAL A 35 -24.17 -7.90 -0.66
CA VAL A 35 -23.33 -7.38 0.44
C VAL A 35 -21.89 -7.87 0.29
N LYS A 36 -21.69 -9.15 -0.07
CA LYS A 36 -20.36 -9.70 -0.35
C LYS A 36 -19.65 -8.93 -1.46
N LYS A 37 -20.35 -8.62 -2.55
CA LYS A 37 -19.82 -7.84 -3.67
C LYS A 37 -19.46 -6.41 -3.27
N ILE A 38 -20.31 -5.73 -2.50
CA ILE A 38 -20.04 -4.36 -2.02
C ILE A 38 -18.79 -4.34 -1.15
N ILE A 39 -18.72 -5.23 -0.14
CA ILE A 39 -17.60 -5.26 0.80
C ILE A 39 -16.29 -5.55 0.06
N TRP A 40 -16.28 -6.56 -0.82
CA TRP A 40 -15.10 -6.87 -1.63
C TRP A 40 -14.66 -5.68 -2.49
N LYS A 41 -15.61 -5.00 -3.15
CA LYS A 41 -15.30 -3.83 -3.99
C LYS A 41 -14.71 -2.69 -3.17
N MET A 42 -15.24 -2.43 -1.97
CA MET A 42 -14.69 -1.43 -1.06
C MET A 42 -13.31 -1.81 -0.53
N THR A 43 -13.05 -3.10 -0.27
CA THR A 43 -11.72 -3.61 0.07
C THR A 43 -10.70 -3.28 -1.01
N VAL A 44 -10.98 -3.64 -2.27
CA VAL A 44 -10.02 -3.44 -3.36
C VAL A 44 -9.88 -1.96 -3.73
N LEU A 45 -10.95 -1.16 -3.67
CA LEU A 45 -10.85 0.30 -3.84
C LEU A 45 -9.94 0.95 -2.79
N SER A 46 -10.02 0.49 -1.54
CA SER A 46 -9.15 0.99 -0.46
C SER A 46 -7.67 0.72 -0.75
N ILE A 47 -7.33 -0.42 -1.36
CA ILE A 47 -5.96 -0.72 -1.81
C ILE A 47 -5.51 0.32 -2.85
N GLY A 48 -6.32 0.56 -3.89
CA GLY A 48 -5.94 1.54 -4.92
C GLY A 48 -5.79 2.97 -4.39
N ILE A 49 -6.70 3.40 -3.51
CA ILE A 49 -6.61 4.72 -2.86
C ILE A 49 -5.37 4.80 -1.97
N SER A 50 -5.00 3.72 -1.27
CA SER A 50 -3.75 3.69 -0.51
C SER A 50 -2.52 3.88 -1.41
N CYS A 51 -2.50 3.27 -2.60
CA CYS A 51 -1.41 3.45 -3.57
C CYS A 51 -1.29 4.90 -4.05
N TYR A 52 -2.42 5.57 -4.28
CA TYR A 52 -2.44 7.00 -4.61
C TYR A 52 -1.74 7.83 -3.53
N PHE A 53 -2.08 7.59 -2.26
CA PHE A 53 -1.49 8.33 -1.15
C PHE A 53 -0.01 8.01 -0.95
N VAL A 54 0.38 6.73 -0.98
CA VAL A 54 1.79 6.33 -0.84
C VAL A 54 2.63 6.97 -1.95
N LEU A 55 2.19 6.89 -3.21
CA LEU A 55 2.93 7.48 -4.34
C LEU A 55 3.02 9.01 -4.23
N SER A 56 1.93 9.68 -3.85
CA SER A 56 1.91 11.14 -3.65
C SER A 56 2.81 11.59 -2.49
N ALA A 57 2.88 10.79 -1.42
CA ALA A 57 3.80 11.01 -0.31
C ALA A 57 5.26 10.86 -0.77
N SER A 58 5.58 9.82 -1.54
CA SER A 58 6.91 9.62 -2.10
C SER A 58 7.34 10.74 -3.03
N PHE A 59 6.43 11.26 -3.86
CA PHE A 59 6.73 12.41 -4.72
C PHE A 59 7.04 13.66 -3.91
N SER A 60 6.24 13.95 -2.88
CA SER A 60 6.44 15.11 -1.99
C SER A 60 7.75 15.02 -1.22
N HIS A 61 8.22 13.80 -0.94
CA HIS A 61 9.46 13.54 -0.24
C HIS A 61 10.71 13.64 -1.15
N VAL A 62 10.64 13.08 -2.36
CA VAL A 62 11.81 12.89 -3.24
C VAL A 62 12.01 14.04 -4.23
N PHE A 63 10.97 14.82 -4.52
CA PHE A 63 11.04 15.90 -5.51
C PHE A 63 10.73 17.28 -4.92
N PRO A 64 11.36 18.36 -5.43
CA PRO A 64 10.99 19.72 -5.09
C PRO A 64 9.52 20.02 -5.41
N ASN A 65 8.90 20.93 -4.66
CA ASN A 65 7.50 21.34 -4.84
C ASN A 65 7.17 21.79 -6.27
N SER A 66 8.10 22.44 -6.97
CA SER A 66 7.92 22.87 -8.37
C SER A 66 7.66 21.68 -9.30
N THR A 67 8.34 20.56 -9.09
CA THR A 67 8.18 19.30 -9.82
C THR A 67 6.93 18.55 -9.39
N VAL A 68 6.65 18.49 -8.08
CA VAL A 68 5.46 17.79 -7.52
C VAL A 68 4.15 18.40 -8.05
N ARG A 69 4.10 19.71 -8.30
CA ARG A 69 2.93 20.39 -8.90
C ARG A 69 2.45 19.73 -10.19
N TRP A 70 3.37 19.14 -10.96
CA TRP A 70 3.07 18.44 -12.20
C TRP A 70 2.96 16.93 -11.98
N LEU A 71 3.86 16.33 -11.20
CA LEU A 71 3.84 14.88 -10.96
C LEU A 71 2.59 14.40 -10.23
N LYS A 72 1.94 15.24 -9.41
CA LYS A 72 0.72 14.86 -8.65
C LYS A 72 -0.44 14.38 -9.53
N TRP A 73 -0.45 14.71 -10.82
CA TRP A 73 -1.47 14.25 -11.75
C TRP A 73 -1.31 12.76 -12.09
N ILE A 74 -0.10 12.21 -12.04
CA ILE A 74 0.17 10.80 -12.33
C ILE A 74 -0.60 9.87 -11.38
N PRO A 75 -0.42 9.93 -10.04
CA PRO A 75 -1.16 9.07 -9.12
C PRO A 75 -2.67 9.28 -9.23
N LEU A 76 -3.13 10.51 -9.48
CA LEU A 76 -4.56 10.79 -9.65
C LEU A 76 -5.15 10.12 -10.90
N ILE A 77 -4.49 10.24 -12.05
CA ILE A 77 -4.92 9.60 -13.30
C ILE A 77 -4.91 8.07 -13.14
N LEU A 78 -3.84 7.53 -12.55
CA LEU A 78 -3.74 6.10 -12.25
C LEU A 78 -4.90 5.63 -11.35
N LEU A 79 -5.24 6.39 -10.30
CA LEU A 79 -6.36 6.08 -9.41
C LEU A 79 -7.70 6.11 -10.16
N VAL A 80 -7.95 7.12 -10.99
CA VAL A 80 -9.20 7.23 -11.77
C VAL A 80 -9.35 6.03 -12.71
N ILE A 81 -8.29 5.67 -13.44
CA ILE A 81 -8.27 4.50 -14.32
C ILE A 81 -8.52 3.22 -13.53
N TYR A 82 -7.87 3.07 -12.37
CA TYR A 82 -8.05 1.94 -11.49
C TYR A 82 -9.50 1.81 -10.99
N CYS A 83 -10.08 2.89 -10.45
CA CYS A 83 -11.45 2.90 -9.97
C CYS A 83 -12.44 2.56 -11.10
N ALA A 84 -12.28 3.15 -12.28
CA ALA A 84 -13.11 2.85 -13.44
C ALA A 84 -13.01 1.37 -13.88
N THR A 85 -11.82 0.76 -13.74
CA THR A 85 -11.59 -0.65 -14.03
C THR A 85 -12.26 -1.54 -12.98
N ILE A 86 -12.04 -1.27 -11.69
CA ILE A 86 -12.59 -2.04 -10.57
C ILE A 86 -14.12 -2.00 -10.49
N ILE A 87 -14.76 -0.92 -10.93
CA ILE A 87 -16.23 -0.87 -11.01
C ILE A 87 -16.75 -1.99 -11.91
N LYS A 88 -16.07 -2.24 -13.03
CA LYS A 88 -16.45 -3.25 -14.04
C LYS A 88 -15.96 -4.65 -13.69
N ASP A 89 -14.72 -4.77 -13.22
CA ASP A 89 -14.05 -6.04 -12.96
C ASP A 89 -13.15 -5.91 -11.72
N ASP A 90 -13.55 -6.57 -10.63
CA ASP A 90 -12.90 -6.53 -9.32
C ASP A 90 -12.07 -7.79 -9.02
N ARG A 91 -11.62 -8.51 -10.07
CA ARG A 91 -10.66 -9.61 -9.92
C ARG A 91 -9.39 -9.13 -9.22
N PHE A 92 -8.95 -9.89 -8.22
CA PHE A 92 -7.76 -9.54 -7.44
C PHE A 92 -6.48 -9.45 -8.28
N SER A 93 -6.39 -10.18 -9.40
CA SER A 93 -5.25 -10.07 -10.33
C SER A 93 -5.10 -8.67 -10.94
N ILE A 94 -6.21 -7.95 -11.18
CA ILE A 94 -6.19 -6.54 -11.63
C ILE A 94 -5.64 -5.65 -10.52
N VAL A 95 -6.01 -5.94 -9.28
CA VAL A 95 -5.50 -5.23 -8.09
C VAL A 95 -3.98 -5.38 -8.01
N ILE A 96 -3.46 -6.61 -8.15
CA ILE A 96 -2.03 -6.91 -8.16
C ILE A 96 -1.31 -6.16 -9.30
N LEU A 97 -1.85 -6.22 -10.52
CA LEU A 97 -1.27 -5.54 -11.68
C LEU A 97 -1.16 -4.02 -11.47
N PHE A 98 -2.05 -3.44 -10.68
CA PHE A 98 -2.03 -2.02 -10.33
C PHE A 98 -1.05 -1.68 -9.20
N TYR A 99 -1.14 -2.36 -8.06
CA TYR A 99 -0.36 -1.95 -6.89
C TYR A 99 1.10 -2.40 -6.98
N LEU A 100 1.41 -3.56 -7.58
CA LEU A 100 2.76 -4.11 -7.56
C LEU A 100 3.77 -3.20 -8.27
N PRO A 101 3.53 -2.70 -9.50
CA PRO A 101 4.43 -1.74 -10.14
C PRO A 101 4.57 -0.45 -9.33
N THR A 102 3.47 0.03 -8.73
CA THR A 102 3.48 1.22 -7.88
C THR A 102 4.36 1.03 -6.65
N MET A 103 4.28 -0.13 -5.99
CA MET A 103 5.10 -0.44 -4.82
C MET A 103 6.58 -0.63 -5.20
N ILE A 104 6.90 -1.27 -6.33
CA ILE A 104 8.28 -1.37 -6.79
C ILE A 104 8.85 0.03 -7.06
N PHE A 105 8.09 0.89 -7.74
CA PHE A 105 8.52 2.25 -8.03
C PHE A 105 8.74 3.09 -6.76
N VAL A 106 7.83 2.97 -5.78
CA VAL A 106 7.99 3.62 -4.48
C VAL A 106 9.21 3.09 -3.72
N LEU A 107 9.45 1.78 -3.72
CA LEU A 107 10.66 1.20 -3.10
C LEU A 107 11.92 1.80 -3.73
N LEU A 108 11.99 1.88 -5.06
CA LEU A 108 13.14 2.48 -5.76
C LEU A 108 13.33 3.95 -5.37
N MET A 109 12.26 4.73 -5.25
CA MET A 109 12.32 6.12 -4.78
C MET A 109 12.80 6.23 -3.32
N MET A 110 12.34 5.35 -2.43
CA MET A 110 12.78 5.36 -1.03
C MET A 110 14.24 4.90 -0.90
N MET A 111 14.68 3.92 -1.69
CA MET A 111 16.09 3.54 -1.77
C MET A 111 16.95 4.68 -2.32
N TYR A 112 16.51 5.34 -3.40
CA TYR A 112 17.19 6.53 -3.92
C TYR A 112 17.28 7.63 -2.86
N SER A 113 16.18 7.90 -2.15
CA SER A 113 16.17 8.88 -1.07
C SER A 113 17.15 8.53 0.06
N GLN A 114 17.21 7.26 0.46
CA GLN A 114 18.10 6.80 1.53
C GLN A 114 19.58 6.86 1.13
N PHE A 115 19.93 6.36 -0.06
CA PHE A 115 21.32 6.13 -0.44
C PHE A 115 21.93 7.28 -1.24
N VAL A 116 21.11 8.10 -1.91
CA VAL A 116 21.59 9.21 -2.75
C VAL A 116 21.29 10.56 -2.11
N LEU A 117 20.06 10.79 -1.64
CA LEU A 117 19.68 12.07 -1.03
C LEU A 117 20.05 12.16 0.46
N GLY A 118 20.22 11.02 1.13
CA GLY A 118 20.54 10.95 2.55
C GLY A 118 19.38 11.39 3.46
N PHE A 119 18.13 11.37 2.98
CA PHE A 119 17.00 11.79 3.79
C PHE A 119 16.58 10.72 4.80
N SER A 120 16.23 11.16 6.00
CA SER A 120 15.82 10.30 7.11
C SER A 120 14.47 9.60 6.86
N GLY A 121 14.30 8.42 7.45
CA GLY A 121 13.06 7.65 7.40
C GLY A 121 12.91 6.73 6.19
N SER A 122 13.52 7.06 5.05
CA SER A 122 13.41 6.31 3.80
C SER A 122 13.92 4.87 3.89
N GLY A 123 15.00 4.63 4.65
CA GLY A 123 15.50 3.28 4.90
C GLY A 123 14.51 2.39 5.67
N TRP A 124 13.81 2.96 6.65
CA TRP A 124 12.76 2.25 7.40
C TRP A 124 11.56 1.90 6.53
N ILE A 125 11.13 2.81 5.65
CA ILE A 125 10.06 2.55 4.68
C ILE A 125 10.51 1.46 3.70
N SER A 126 11.72 1.57 3.16
CA SER A 126 12.28 0.57 2.24
C SER A 126 12.33 -0.82 2.89
N LEU A 127 12.80 -0.92 4.13
CA LEU A 127 12.81 -2.17 4.90
C LEU A 127 11.40 -2.74 5.07
N GLY A 128 10.42 -1.90 5.44
CA GLY A 128 9.04 -2.35 5.59
C GLY A 128 8.40 -2.84 4.29
N MET A 129 8.73 -2.22 3.15
CA MET A 129 8.30 -2.68 1.83
C MET A 129 8.96 -4.00 1.42
N LEU A 130 10.26 -4.17 1.70
CA LEU A 130 10.97 -5.44 1.47
C LEU A 130 10.37 -6.56 2.32
N ILE A 131 10.05 -6.31 3.60
CA ILE A 131 9.32 -7.25 4.45
C ILE A 131 7.96 -7.59 3.84
N GLY A 132 7.24 -6.61 3.27
CA GLY A 132 5.97 -6.88 2.59
C GLY A 132 6.11 -7.73 1.33
N PHE A 133 7.17 -7.55 0.54
CA PHE A 133 7.45 -8.44 -0.60
C PHE A 133 7.83 -9.85 -0.14
N LEU A 134 8.58 -9.98 0.95
CA LEU A 134 8.86 -11.29 1.57
C LEU A 134 7.57 -11.95 2.05
N ALA A 135 6.68 -11.20 2.70
CA ALA A 135 5.37 -11.71 3.09
C ALA A 135 4.61 -12.24 1.87
N ALA A 136 4.52 -11.46 0.79
CA ALA A 136 3.85 -11.89 -0.43
C ALA A 136 4.47 -13.17 -1.02
N GLY A 137 5.80 -13.32 -0.98
CA GLY A 137 6.49 -14.55 -1.37
C GLY A 137 6.09 -15.76 -0.51
N VAL A 138 5.96 -15.58 0.81
CA VAL A 138 5.45 -16.61 1.72
C VAL A 138 4.01 -16.98 1.37
N GLN A 139 3.15 -15.99 1.11
CA GLN A 139 1.77 -16.24 0.71
C GLN A 139 1.69 -17.06 -0.59
N MET A 140 2.48 -16.69 -1.60
CA MET A 140 2.53 -17.37 -2.90
C MET A 140 3.11 -18.78 -2.81
N SER A 141 3.98 -19.05 -1.84
CA SER A 141 4.58 -20.37 -1.66
C SER A 141 3.55 -21.44 -1.25
N GLY A 142 2.43 -21.03 -0.67
CA GLY A 142 1.44 -21.94 -0.10
C GLY A 142 1.93 -22.68 1.15
N TYR A 143 3.04 -22.24 1.75
CA TYR A 143 3.61 -22.87 2.95
C TYR A 143 2.73 -22.66 4.18
N ASP A 144 2.11 -23.73 4.65
CA ASP A 144 1.31 -23.73 5.88
C ASP A 144 2.17 -24.10 7.09
N LEU A 145 2.27 -23.18 8.05
CA LEU A 145 2.97 -23.44 9.31
C LEU A 145 2.19 -24.44 10.18
N HIS A 146 0.86 -24.39 10.13
CA HIS A 146 -0.04 -25.28 10.86
C HIS A 146 -1.44 -25.33 10.20
N LYS A 147 -2.22 -26.39 10.46
CA LYS A 147 -3.60 -26.55 9.93
C LYS A 147 -4.59 -25.44 10.30
N HIS A 148 -4.30 -24.68 11.35
CA HIS A 148 -5.08 -23.52 11.81
C HIS A 148 -4.30 -22.21 11.69
N PHE A 149 -3.15 -22.26 11.03
CA PHE A 149 -2.27 -21.12 10.80
C PHE A 149 -1.53 -21.31 9.46
N ASN A 150 -2.23 -20.96 8.38
CA ASN A 150 -1.80 -21.21 7.01
C ASN A 150 -0.91 -20.08 6.46
N HIS A 151 -0.48 -20.21 5.21
CA HIS A 151 0.34 -19.21 4.50
C HIS A 151 -0.26 -17.79 4.51
N ASN A 152 -1.58 -17.62 4.50
CA ASN A 152 -2.23 -16.29 4.58
C ASN A 152 -2.15 -15.71 5.99
N ASP A 153 -2.31 -16.54 7.02
CA ASP A 153 -2.15 -16.10 8.41
C ASP A 153 -0.71 -15.64 8.67
N LEU A 154 0.26 -16.43 8.18
CA LEU A 154 1.67 -16.11 8.25
C LEU A 154 2.01 -14.84 7.44
N TYR A 155 1.45 -14.68 6.24
CA TYR A 155 1.55 -13.46 5.45
C TYR A 155 1.16 -12.23 6.26
N HIS A 156 0.00 -12.26 6.93
CA HIS A 156 -0.47 -11.12 7.70
C HIS A 156 0.44 -10.79 8.89
N VAL A 157 0.97 -11.78 9.60
CA VAL A 157 1.92 -11.55 10.69
C VAL A 157 3.21 -10.89 10.20
N ILE A 158 3.78 -11.37 9.10
CA ILE A 158 4.98 -10.75 8.51
C ILE A 158 4.66 -9.32 8.02
N GLN A 159 3.48 -9.14 7.42
CA GLN A 159 3.02 -7.83 6.94
C GLN A 159 2.87 -6.82 8.09
N MET A 160 2.44 -7.24 9.29
CA MET A 160 2.38 -6.36 10.47
C MET A 160 3.75 -5.79 10.83
N ALA A 161 4.81 -6.60 10.78
CA ALA A 161 6.18 -6.12 10.98
C ALA A 161 6.61 -5.13 9.90
N GLY A 162 6.22 -5.37 8.64
CA GLY A 162 6.47 -4.45 7.53
C GLY A 162 5.78 -3.09 7.74
N ILE A 163 4.50 -3.10 8.13
CA ILE A 163 3.74 -1.88 8.43
C ILE A 163 4.33 -1.12 9.63
N TYR A 164 4.82 -1.83 10.65
CA TYR A 164 5.52 -1.20 11.77
C TYR A 164 6.80 -0.47 11.31
N CYS A 165 7.62 -1.10 10.47
CA CYS A 165 8.80 -0.45 9.88
C CYS A 165 8.43 0.77 9.03
N ILE A 166 7.38 0.67 8.19
CA ILE A 166 6.88 1.82 7.43
C ILE A 166 6.47 2.94 8.38
N HIS A 167 5.69 2.65 9.43
CA HIS A 167 5.29 3.64 10.43
C HIS A 167 6.49 4.36 11.04
N LYS A 168 7.52 3.62 11.50
CA LYS A 168 8.76 4.21 12.02
C LYS A 168 9.42 5.16 11.03
N GLY A 169 9.46 4.81 9.75
CA GLY A 169 9.99 5.68 8.71
C GLY A 169 9.12 6.91 8.43
N THR A 170 7.79 6.77 8.44
CA THR A 170 6.85 7.88 8.19
C THR A 170 6.85 8.95 9.28
N VAL A 171 7.28 8.63 10.50
CA VAL A 171 7.47 9.62 11.56
C VAL A 171 8.72 10.47 11.31
N LEU A 172 9.69 9.95 10.56
CA LEU A 172 10.99 10.60 10.31
C LEU A 172 11.05 11.31 8.95
N ILE A 173 10.25 10.86 7.99
CA ILE A 173 10.24 11.40 6.63
C ILE A 173 9.74 12.85 6.61
N ARG A 174 10.24 13.68 5.70
CA ARG A 174 9.80 15.07 5.54
C ARG A 174 9.59 15.43 4.08
N ASP A 175 9.01 16.60 3.80
CA ASP A 175 8.94 17.10 2.42
C ASP A 175 10.36 17.38 1.89
N PHE A 176 10.55 17.33 0.57
CA PHE A 176 11.85 17.56 -0.05
C PHE A 176 12.51 18.85 0.42
N GLY A 177 13.77 18.78 0.82
CA GLY A 177 14.56 19.94 1.25
C GLY A 177 14.22 20.46 2.64
N THR A 178 13.40 19.74 3.41
CA THR A 178 13.14 20.05 4.81
C THR A 178 13.85 19.02 5.70
N ASN A 179 14.91 19.45 6.39
CA ASN A 179 15.69 18.62 7.33
C ASN A 179 15.13 18.71 8.74
#